data_AF-A0A166LJ79-F1
#
_entry.id   AF-A0A166LJ79-F1
#
_cell.length_a   1.000
_cell.length_b   1.000
_cell.length_c   1.000
_cell.angle_alpha   90.00
_cell.angle_beta   90.00
_cell.angle_gamma   90.00
#
_symmetry.space_group_name_H-M   'P 1'
#
loop_
_entity.id
_entity.type
_entity.pdbx_description
1 polymer ?
#
loop_
_entity_poly.entity_id
_entity_poly.type
_entity_poly.pdbx_seq_one_letter_code
_entity_poly.pdbx_strand_id
1 'polypeptide(L)'
;LSFPWLCTILSGLCVHMDRQGVVVVNGLSCTNCRGKKLRCSRDTPVCERCSTQGLSCQYPQRRPRASKKKDEGHHSTDNRTLALILERLQRIEKSQASSSTSSPASADSTSQRPDITDIDSGPSNSLAVDDSGKQPVLKFSPTSSVGLHVASATRERVLPALRPTGVEATSHHPISLDVASTLSDTFDCVRDQRLRRCVGVNAIATEGIDISPEKARTWIQNYFTYSPTETFLSLVDRKTIELIPDMLLMRHVTLDPCILIIYYVILWRGCYILNTRSFHSPDRKYSRQLYLCCLRTIPGWQREATGSITDFIAAIFMTDVATECFDFEMSLEMHHLACEYAKGLHLHSLDGNDYFAATGSTSTDDDRKGMWELIQKDLFYHLIYNKPATLYPSLDKWQVNLPWLSFDSLPDNGDKVTTISFLVRSRLTFILINFFHTLEKLEHESEAVGAIEPLCHEVELLFEEWGIENWIQRSLYDQMDLWILSDLILAGYTSIIFMLRKATLLKSNSPNPASSDINIPKTDYATRASRRILDLTYNMLHVWRFPAAETISYILGAYRAHIAYSHLASNVISSPTPGEMVGDLQLLDRVAQGIETAAQEESDFLPLAKAMQRINAEIRERVNG
;
A
#
# COMPACT_ATOMS: atom_id res chain seq x y z
N LEU A 1 -37.03 4.04 6.82
CA LEU A 1 -36.89 2.88 5.93
C LEU A 1 -36.24 1.79 6.74
N SER A 2 -37.02 0.77 7.12
CA SER A 2 -36.57 -0.32 7.99
C SER A 2 -35.82 -1.34 7.14
N PHE A 3 -34.57 -1.63 7.50
CA PHE A 3 -33.62 -2.43 6.72
C PHE A 3 -33.49 -3.84 7.36
N PRO A 4 -34.09 -4.91 6.78
CA PRO A 4 -34.09 -6.28 7.32
C PRO A 4 -32.72 -7.00 7.34
N TRP A 5 -31.67 -6.35 6.83
CA TRP A 5 -30.33 -6.91 6.59
C TRP A 5 -29.41 -6.84 7.83
N LEU A 6 -29.80 -6.10 8.88
CA LEU A 6 -29.11 -6.10 10.16
C LEU A 6 -29.09 -7.50 10.81
N CYS A 7 -30.12 -8.32 10.59
CA CYS A 7 -30.17 -9.69 11.11
C CYS A 7 -29.20 -10.65 10.40
N THR A 8 -28.85 -10.40 9.14
CA THR A 8 -27.90 -11.24 8.36
C THR A 8 -26.46 -10.90 8.73
N ILE A 9 -26.15 -9.62 8.96
CA ILE A 9 -24.86 -9.15 9.48
C ILE A 9 -24.62 -9.69 10.91
N LEU A 10 -25.67 -9.72 11.74
CA LEU A 10 -25.61 -10.24 13.12
C LEU A 10 -25.47 -11.77 13.20
N SER A 11 -25.91 -12.54 12.21
CA SER A 11 -25.79 -14.01 12.22
C SER A 11 -24.44 -14.50 11.70
N GLY A 12 -23.80 -13.77 10.76
CA GLY A 12 -22.43 -14.07 10.30
C GLY A 12 -21.34 -13.70 11.32
N LEU A 13 -21.48 -12.56 12.01
CA LEU A 13 -20.53 -12.12 13.04
C LEU A 13 -20.63 -12.91 14.35
N CYS A 14 -21.81 -13.45 14.70
CA CYS A 14 -21.99 -14.10 15.99
C CYS A 14 -21.54 -15.57 16.04
N VAL A 15 -21.38 -16.24 14.90
CA VAL A 15 -20.90 -17.65 14.86
C VAL A 15 -19.36 -17.75 14.91
N HIS A 16 -18.63 -16.64 14.69
CA HIS A 16 -17.15 -16.66 14.62
C HIS A 16 -16.41 -15.97 15.77
N MET A 17 -17.12 -15.37 16.74
CA MET A 17 -16.51 -14.86 17.98
C MET A 17 -16.63 -15.81 19.18
N ASP A 18 -17.18 -17.03 19.01
CA ASP A 18 -17.57 -17.90 20.13
C ASP A 18 -16.41 -18.67 20.82
N ARG A 19 -15.17 -18.18 20.69
CA ARG A 19 -14.00 -18.71 21.43
C ARG A 19 -13.03 -17.65 21.96
N GLN A 20 -13.47 -16.42 22.14
CA GLN A 20 -12.65 -15.37 22.76
C GLN A 20 -13.04 -15.20 24.23
N GLY A 21 -12.27 -15.83 25.11
CA GLY A 21 -12.38 -15.65 26.55
C GLY A 21 -11.92 -14.25 26.96
N VAL A 22 -12.84 -13.28 26.96
CA VAL A 22 -12.62 -11.97 27.57
C VAL A 22 -12.58 -12.12 29.09
N VAL A 23 -11.40 -11.99 29.68
CA VAL A 23 -11.25 -11.88 31.14
C VAL A 23 -11.73 -10.50 31.59
N VAL A 24 -12.98 -10.41 32.01
CA VAL A 24 -13.53 -9.20 32.64
C VAL A 24 -13.01 -9.11 34.07
N VAL A 25 -11.97 -8.31 34.31
CA VAL A 25 -11.59 -7.90 35.68
C VAL A 25 -12.54 -6.78 36.12
N ASN A 26 -13.44 -7.11 37.06
CA ASN A 26 -14.51 -6.23 37.55
C ASN A 26 -13.99 -4.97 38.28
N GLY A 27 -14.20 -3.78 37.70
CA GLY A 27 -13.79 -2.47 38.27
C GLY A 27 -14.59 -1.94 39.48
N LEU A 28 -15.26 -2.78 40.27
CA LEU A 28 -16.04 -2.35 41.43
C LEU A 28 -15.17 -2.19 42.69
N SER A 29 -15.37 -1.11 43.44
CA SER A 29 -14.77 -0.96 44.78
C SER A 29 -15.43 -1.92 45.79
N CYS A 30 -14.65 -2.48 46.71
CA CYS A 30 -15.17 -3.40 47.74
C CYS A 30 -16.19 -2.71 48.64
N THR A 31 -17.08 -3.48 49.28
CA THR A 31 -18.18 -2.98 50.13
C THR A 31 -17.68 -2.07 51.25
N ASN A 32 -16.51 -2.38 51.83
CA ASN A 32 -15.92 -1.63 52.94
C ASN A 32 -15.41 -0.25 52.50
N CYS A 33 -14.63 -0.20 51.41
CA CYS A 33 -14.16 1.07 50.85
C CYS A 33 -15.32 1.91 50.30
N ARG A 34 -16.31 1.26 49.67
CA ARG A 34 -17.52 1.93 49.15
C ARG A 34 -18.37 2.54 50.26
N GLY A 35 -18.61 1.82 51.35
CA GLY A 35 -19.40 2.29 52.49
C GLY A 35 -18.77 3.50 53.19
N LYS A 36 -17.43 3.54 53.25
CA LYS A 36 -16.68 4.66 53.82
C LYS A 36 -16.34 5.77 52.82
N LYS A 37 -16.77 5.65 51.55
CA LYS A 37 -16.42 6.55 50.43
C LYS A 37 -14.91 6.78 50.26
N LEU A 38 -14.12 5.73 50.48
CA LEU A 38 -12.65 5.76 50.39
C LEU A 38 -12.16 5.11 49.09
N ARG A 39 -11.00 5.56 48.60
CA ARG A 39 -10.35 4.99 47.40
C ARG A 39 -9.93 3.54 47.67
N CYS A 40 -10.42 2.63 46.82
CA CYS A 40 -10.13 1.19 46.85
C CYS A 40 -9.10 0.87 45.76
N SER A 41 -8.06 0.09 46.07
CA SER A 41 -7.06 -0.35 45.08
C SER A 41 -7.62 -1.41 44.11
N ARG A 42 -8.73 -2.06 44.49
CA ARG A 42 -9.47 -3.08 43.70
C ARG A 42 -8.72 -4.39 43.46
N ASP A 43 -7.64 -4.64 44.19
CA ASP A 43 -6.92 -5.92 44.12
C ASP A 43 -7.80 -7.07 44.64
N THR A 44 -7.81 -8.20 43.92
CA THR A 44 -8.50 -9.43 44.30
C THR A 44 -7.49 -10.46 44.82
N PRO A 45 -7.73 -11.12 45.97
CA PRO A 45 -9.00 -11.22 46.70
C PRO A 45 -9.27 -10.11 47.73
N VAL A 46 -8.25 -9.33 48.14
CA VAL A 46 -8.35 -8.30 49.18
C VAL A 46 -7.64 -7.03 48.74
N CYS A 47 -8.31 -5.88 48.79
CA CYS A 47 -7.66 -4.60 48.45
C CYS A 47 -6.63 -4.21 49.53
N GLU A 48 -5.56 -3.52 49.11
CA GLU A 48 -4.43 -3.11 49.95
C GLU A 48 -4.87 -2.45 51.27
N ARG A 49 -5.88 -1.57 51.21
CA ARG A 49 -6.43 -0.88 52.38
C ARG A 49 -7.15 -1.79 53.36
N CYS A 50 -7.89 -2.78 52.86
CA CYS A 50 -8.55 -3.75 53.73
C CYS A 50 -7.53 -4.74 54.30
N SER A 51 -6.47 -5.07 53.56
CA SER A 51 -5.37 -5.92 54.03
C SER A 51 -4.62 -5.26 55.19
N THR A 52 -4.20 -4.00 55.01
CA THR A 52 -3.46 -3.23 56.04
C THR A 52 -4.28 -2.96 57.30
N GLN A 53 -5.60 -2.84 57.19
CA GLN A 53 -6.48 -2.60 58.35
C GLN A 53 -7.08 -3.88 58.94
N GLY A 54 -6.72 -5.06 58.42
CA GLY A 54 -7.29 -6.34 58.87
C GLY A 54 -8.82 -6.42 58.70
N LEU A 55 -9.38 -5.69 57.73
CA LEU A 55 -10.82 -5.60 57.51
C LEU A 55 -11.28 -6.63 56.48
N SER A 56 -12.49 -7.18 56.71
CA SER A 56 -13.13 -8.06 55.73
C SER A 56 -13.38 -7.32 54.41
N CYS A 57 -12.73 -7.79 53.34
CA CYS A 57 -12.83 -7.21 52.00
C CYS A 57 -13.73 -8.09 51.14
N GLN A 58 -14.98 -7.67 50.94
CA GLN A 58 -15.90 -8.36 50.05
C GLN A 58 -16.26 -7.42 48.89
N TYR A 59 -16.13 -7.91 47.67
CA TYR A 59 -16.61 -7.21 46.49
C TYR A 59 -18.09 -7.53 46.30
N PRO A 60 -18.98 -6.53 46.12
CA PRO A 60 -20.39 -6.77 45.98
C PRO A 60 -20.66 -7.56 44.68
N GLN A 61 -21.19 -8.77 44.83
CA GLN A 61 -21.77 -9.54 43.75
C GLN A 61 -23.04 -8.81 43.26
N ARG A 62 -23.15 -8.51 41.96
CA ARG A 62 -24.40 -7.93 41.40
C ARG A 62 -25.55 -8.90 41.68
N ARG A 63 -26.60 -8.42 42.36
CA ARG A 63 -27.82 -9.22 42.57
C ARG A 63 -28.46 -9.54 41.20
N PRO A 64 -28.75 -10.82 40.89
CA PRO A 64 -29.46 -11.18 39.67
C PRO A 64 -30.92 -10.75 39.78
N ARG A 65 -31.46 -10.11 38.74
CA ARG A 65 -32.90 -9.85 38.62
C ARG A 65 -33.61 -11.18 38.38
N ALA A 66 -34.72 -11.39 39.10
CA ALA A 66 -35.49 -12.64 39.08
C ALA A 66 -35.95 -13.04 37.67
N SER A 67 -35.89 -14.33 37.40
CA SER A 67 -36.06 -14.96 36.09
C SER A 67 -37.54 -15.14 35.70
N LYS A 68 -37.85 -14.81 34.45
CA LYS A 68 -38.85 -15.54 33.65
C LYS A 68 -38.09 -16.21 32.49
N LYS A 69 -38.13 -17.55 32.52
CA LYS A 69 -37.76 -18.59 31.52
C LYS A 69 -36.85 -18.21 30.33
N LYS A 70 -35.69 -18.91 30.26
CA LYS A 70 -34.88 -19.42 29.11
C LYS A 70 -35.41 -19.01 27.72
N ASP A 71 -34.62 -18.45 26.80
CA ASP A 71 -33.26 -18.80 26.35
C ASP A 71 -32.49 -17.56 25.80
N GLU A 72 -31.20 -17.76 25.50
CA GLU A 72 -30.32 -16.91 24.65
C GLU A 72 -29.88 -15.54 25.20
N GLY A 73 -28.64 -15.45 25.69
CA GLY A 73 -28.12 -14.21 26.28
C GLY A 73 -26.61 -14.16 26.43
N HIS A 74 -25.84 -14.55 25.40
CA HIS A 74 -24.43 -14.13 25.26
C HIS A 74 -24.25 -12.90 24.34
N HIS A 75 -25.31 -12.48 23.63
CA HIS A 75 -25.31 -11.41 22.63
C HIS A 75 -25.18 -9.95 23.14
N SER A 76 -25.28 -9.67 24.45
CA SER A 76 -25.53 -8.27 24.89
C SER A 76 -24.28 -7.40 25.09
N THR A 77 -23.09 -7.98 25.26
CA THR A 77 -21.86 -7.20 25.51
C THR A 77 -21.18 -6.81 24.20
N ASP A 78 -21.14 -7.72 23.23
CA ASP A 78 -20.53 -7.50 21.92
C ASP A 78 -21.40 -6.59 21.04
N ASN A 79 -22.72 -6.68 21.19
CA ASN A 79 -23.68 -5.78 20.55
C ASN A 79 -23.58 -4.35 21.13
N ARG A 80 -23.02 -4.17 22.32
CA ARG A 80 -22.76 -2.83 22.90
C ARG A 80 -21.47 -2.22 22.34
N THR A 81 -20.41 -3.01 22.15
CA THR A 81 -19.17 -2.55 21.51
C THR A 81 -19.39 -2.25 20.03
N LEU A 82 -20.11 -3.12 19.32
CA LEU A 82 -20.49 -2.91 17.92
C LEU A 82 -21.48 -1.75 17.76
N ALA A 83 -22.47 -1.62 18.66
CA ALA A 83 -23.33 -0.44 18.69
C ALA A 83 -22.56 0.84 19.00
N LEU A 84 -21.51 0.80 19.83
CA LEU A 84 -20.65 1.96 20.08
C LEU A 84 -19.82 2.35 18.85
N ILE A 85 -19.30 1.37 18.10
CA ILE A 85 -18.59 1.60 16.83
C ILE A 85 -19.56 2.19 15.79
N LEU A 86 -20.75 1.61 15.63
CA LEU A 86 -21.78 2.09 14.70
C LEU A 86 -22.37 3.45 15.09
N GLU A 87 -22.61 3.70 16.38
CA GLU A 87 -23.06 5.00 16.90
C GLU A 87 -21.97 6.07 16.74
N ARG A 88 -20.69 5.68 16.76
CA ARG A 88 -19.55 6.57 16.49
C ARG A 88 -19.39 6.86 15.00
N LEU A 89 -19.54 5.86 14.13
CA LEU A 89 -19.60 6.02 12.67
C LEU A 89 -20.75 6.95 12.27
N GLN A 90 -21.96 6.72 12.79
CA GLN A 90 -23.11 7.60 12.55
C GLN A 90 -22.94 9.02 13.10
N ARG A 91 -22.17 9.22 14.18
CA ARG A 91 -21.84 10.56 14.70
C ARG A 91 -20.84 11.30 13.82
N ILE A 92 -19.86 10.58 13.26
CA ILE A 92 -18.91 11.12 12.27
C ILE A 92 -19.66 11.50 10.97
N GLU A 93 -20.64 10.71 10.55
CA GLU A 93 -21.50 11.03 9.39
C GLU A 93 -22.41 12.24 9.66
N LYS A 94 -23.03 12.32 10.86
CA LYS A 94 -23.91 13.44 11.24
C LYS A 94 -23.16 14.76 11.45
N SER A 95 -21.91 14.73 11.94
CA SER A 95 -21.08 15.94 12.03
C SER A 95 -20.64 16.47 10.66
N GLN A 96 -20.54 15.58 9.66
CA GLN A 96 -20.27 15.95 8.27
C GLN A 96 -21.52 16.50 7.55
N ALA A 97 -22.71 15.98 7.83
CA ALA A 97 -23.96 16.50 7.25
C ALA A 97 -24.41 17.86 7.83
N SER A 98 -23.96 18.20 9.04
CA SER A 98 -24.32 19.46 9.73
C SER A 98 -23.33 20.60 9.53
N SER A 99 -22.11 20.32 9.04
CA SER A 99 -21.14 21.36 8.64
C SER A 99 -21.44 21.94 7.25
N SER A 100 -22.35 21.34 6.49
CA SER A 100 -22.83 21.84 5.19
C SER A 100 -23.98 22.86 5.26
N THR A 101 -24.43 23.28 6.46
CA THR A 101 -25.61 24.19 6.59
C THR A 101 -25.36 25.52 7.28
N SER A 102 -24.14 25.85 7.71
CA SER A 102 -23.83 27.19 8.24
C SER A 102 -23.03 28.01 7.23
N SER A 103 -23.73 28.58 6.24
CA SER A 103 -23.24 29.78 5.55
C SER A 103 -23.42 30.97 6.48
N PRO A 104 -22.39 31.79 6.79
CA PRO A 104 -22.62 33.09 7.37
C PRO A 104 -23.09 34.03 6.26
N ALA A 105 -24.36 34.41 6.34
CA ALA A 105 -24.91 35.52 5.60
C ALA A 105 -24.16 36.82 5.94
N SER A 106 -24.02 37.64 4.91
CA SER A 106 -23.61 39.04 4.84
C SER A 106 -23.70 39.84 6.15
N ALA A 107 -22.59 40.48 6.53
CA ALA A 107 -22.59 41.68 7.35
C ALA A 107 -21.73 42.75 6.66
N ASP A 108 -22.43 43.75 6.17
CA ASP A 108 -21.97 45.01 5.60
C ASP A 108 -21.31 45.87 6.70
N SER A 109 -20.12 46.42 6.45
CA SER A 109 -19.55 47.60 7.14
C SER A 109 -18.22 48.02 6.53
N THR A 110 -18.31 49.04 5.66
CA THR A 110 -17.44 50.21 5.52
C THR A 110 -16.25 50.33 6.49
N SER A 111 -14.99 50.43 5.99
CA SER A 111 -14.07 51.55 6.26
C SER A 111 -12.69 51.40 5.57
N GLN A 112 -12.39 52.39 4.72
CA GLN A 112 -11.11 53.10 4.54
C GLN A 112 -9.84 52.37 4.03
N ARG A 113 -9.55 52.66 2.76
CA ARG A 113 -8.23 52.72 2.10
C ARG A 113 -7.44 53.94 2.63
N PRO A 114 -6.10 53.90 2.57
CA PRO A 114 -5.38 55.05 2.03
C PRO A 114 -4.56 54.67 0.80
N ASP A 115 -4.70 55.51 -0.21
CA ASP A 115 -3.86 55.61 -1.40
C ASP A 115 -2.42 55.98 -1.02
N ILE A 116 -1.45 55.40 -1.73
CA ILE A 116 -0.24 56.11 -2.16
C ILE A 116 -0.02 55.80 -3.65
N THR A 117 0.15 56.88 -4.38
CA THR A 117 0.28 57.08 -5.83
C THR A 117 1.66 56.74 -6.40
N ASP A 118 1.62 56.15 -7.60
CA ASP A 118 2.45 56.34 -8.81
C ASP A 118 3.83 57.04 -8.74
N ILE A 119 4.85 56.35 -9.29
CA ILE A 119 5.85 56.94 -10.22
C ILE A 119 6.19 55.91 -11.34
N ASP A 120 5.47 56.07 -12.45
CA ASP A 120 5.90 56.25 -13.85
C ASP A 120 7.15 55.55 -14.50
N SER A 121 6.88 55.06 -15.72
CA SER A 121 7.69 55.02 -16.95
C SER A 121 8.79 53.97 -17.22
N GLY A 122 8.56 53.17 -18.28
CA GLY A 122 9.53 52.31 -19.00
C GLY A 122 10.50 53.08 -19.91
N PRO A 123 11.09 52.51 -21.01
CA PRO A 123 10.51 51.48 -21.88
C PRO A 123 11.46 50.36 -22.35
N SER A 124 10.86 49.42 -23.08
CA SER A 124 11.45 48.37 -23.92
C SER A 124 12.44 48.90 -24.97
N ASN A 125 13.43 48.08 -25.34
CA ASN A 125 14.05 48.14 -26.66
C ASN A 125 14.38 46.75 -27.19
N SER A 126 13.87 46.50 -28.38
CA SER A 126 14.13 45.38 -29.28
C SER A 126 15.16 45.85 -30.33
N LEU A 127 16.17 45.03 -30.61
CA LEU A 127 16.94 45.09 -31.86
C LEU A 127 17.40 43.68 -32.25
N ALA A 128 16.95 43.26 -33.42
CA ALA A 128 17.55 42.20 -34.23
C ALA A 128 18.73 42.79 -35.04
N VAL A 129 19.68 41.94 -35.45
CA VAL A 129 20.41 41.94 -36.75
C VAL A 129 21.40 40.75 -36.75
N ASP A 130 21.07 39.77 -37.59
CA ASP A 130 21.86 39.09 -38.64
C ASP A 130 23.28 38.52 -38.45
N ASP A 131 23.39 37.29 -38.97
CA ASP A 131 24.35 36.79 -39.98
C ASP A 131 25.62 35.97 -39.61
N SER A 132 25.71 34.85 -40.32
CA SER A 132 26.86 34.12 -40.85
C SER A 132 27.74 33.22 -39.98
N GLY A 133 27.76 31.95 -40.41
CA GLY A 133 28.54 30.85 -39.85
C GLY A 133 30.05 30.86 -40.13
N LYS A 134 30.72 29.85 -39.56
CA LYS A 134 31.66 28.92 -40.25
C LYS A 134 32.28 27.96 -39.24
N GLN A 135 32.29 26.68 -39.61
CA GLN A 135 33.19 25.65 -39.08
C GLN A 135 34.66 26.03 -39.28
N PRO A 136 35.58 25.29 -38.65
CA PRO A 136 36.51 24.55 -39.50
C PRO A 136 36.66 23.06 -39.16
N VAL A 137 36.91 22.35 -40.24
CA VAL A 137 37.19 20.93 -40.42
C VAL A 137 38.72 20.74 -40.44
N LEU A 138 39.17 19.48 -40.25
CA LEU A 138 40.27 18.75 -40.93
C LEU A 138 41.26 18.13 -39.93
N LYS A 139 41.19 16.81 -39.69
CA LYS A 139 41.80 15.67 -40.44
C LYS A 139 43.24 15.39 -39.97
N PHE A 140 43.53 14.13 -39.60
CA PHE A 140 44.41 13.19 -40.32
C PHE A 140 44.60 11.89 -39.51
N SER A 141 44.35 10.75 -40.17
CA SER A 141 44.76 9.39 -39.78
C SER A 141 46.13 9.06 -40.43
N PRO A 142 46.65 7.81 -40.49
CA PRO A 142 46.73 6.67 -39.54
C PRO A 142 48.19 6.11 -39.44
N THR A 143 48.53 5.26 -38.46
CA THR A 143 49.28 3.97 -38.68
C THR A 143 49.53 3.14 -37.40
N SER A 144 49.00 1.91 -37.41
CA SER A 144 49.50 0.60 -36.96
C SER A 144 50.58 0.44 -35.87
N SER A 145 50.25 -0.32 -34.82
CA SER A 145 50.99 -1.55 -34.44
C SER A 145 50.19 -2.47 -33.49
N VAL A 146 49.95 -3.72 -33.95
CA VAL A 146 50.04 -5.03 -33.25
C VAL A 146 49.80 -5.01 -31.72
N GLY A 147 48.87 -5.72 -31.08
CA GLY A 147 48.16 -6.96 -31.37
C GLY A 147 48.22 -7.83 -30.10
N LEU A 148 47.10 -8.10 -29.45
CA LEU A 148 46.84 -9.38 -28.77
C LEU A 148 45.33 -9.53 -28.53
N HIS A 149 44.78 -10.57 -29.15
CA HIS A 149 43.40 -11.02 -29.02
C HIS A 149 43.15 -11.67 -27.65
N VAL A 150 42.10 -11.25 -26.95
CA VAL A 150 41.21 -12.17 -26.22
C VAL A 150 39.78 -11.77 -26.60
N ALA A 151 39.05 -12.72 -27.19
CA ALA A 151 37.79 -12.49 -27.89
C ALA A 151 36.66 -12.03 -26.96
N SER A 152 36.15 -10.83 -27.20
CA SER A 152 34.83 -10.38 -26.75
C SER A 152 33.81 -10.79 -27.79
N ALA A 153 32.96 -11.78 -27.46
CA ALA A 153 31.79 -12.09 -28.26
C ALA A 153 30.67 -11.11 -27.89
N THR A 154 30.54 -10.05 -28.69
CA THR A 154 29.35 -9.22 -28.79
C THR A 154 28.18 -10.10 -29.20
N ARG A 155 27.30 -10.41 -28.25
CA ARG A 155 26.01 -11.06 -28.53
C ARG A 155 24.94 -9.96 -28.58
N GLU A 156 24.71 -9.44 -29.78
CA GLU A 156 23.44 -8.79 -30.10
C GLU A 156 22.31 -9.76 -29.72
N ARG A 157 21.55 -9.44 -28.67
CA ARG A 157 20.38 -10.24 -28.28
C ARG A 157 19.18 -9.80 -29.09
N VAL A 158 18.97 -10.55 -30.16
CA VAL A 158 17.67 -10.77 -30.80
C VAL A 158 16.63 -11.08 -29.70
N LEU A 159 15.47 -10.44 -29.80
CA LEU A 159 14.25 -10.77 -29.07
C LEU A 159 14.04 -12.30 -29.04
N PRO A 160 13.53 -12.92 -27.97
CA PRO A 160 13.21 -14.35 -28.01
C PRO A 160 12.20 -14.60 -29.13
N ALA A 161 12.65 -15.26 -30.19
CA ALA A 161 11.76 -15.89 -31.14
C ALA A 161 10.95 -16.94 -30.37
N LEU A 162 9.63 -16.84 -30.51
CA LEU A 162 8.64 -17.85 -30.12
C LEU A 162 9.21 -19.24 -30.42
N ARG A 163 9.49 -20.04 -29.39
CA ARG A 163 9.88 -21.44 -29.60
C ARG A 163 8.60 -22.26 -29.77
N PRO A 164 8.45 -22.99 -30.89
CA PRO A 164 7.42 -24.01 -31.00
C PRO A 164 7.87 -25.23 -30.20
N THR A 165 7.07 -25.62 -29.22
CA THR A 165 7.23 -26.89 -28.52
C THR A 165 6.91 -28.00 -29.52
N GLY A 166 7.95 -28.71 -30.00
CA GLY A 166 7.78 -29.86 -30.87
C GLY A 166 7.19 -31.03 -30.10
N VAL A 167 5.92 -31.31 -30.34
CA VAL A 167 5.33 -32.64 -30.22
C VAL A 167 4.50 -32.87 -31.48
N GLU A 168 4.58 -34.09 -31.98
CA GLU A 168 4.18 -34.55 -33.31
C GLU A 168 2.79 -34.11 -33.78
N ALA A 169 2.71 -33.90 -35.09
CA ALA A 169 1.58 -33.36 -35.83
C ALA A 169 0.27 -34.15 -35.62
N THR A 170 -0.80 -33.44 -35.23
CA THR A 170 -2.13 -33.55 -35.89
C THR A 170 -3.11 -32.45 -35.44
N SER A 171 -3.86 -31.96 -36.44
CA SER A 171 -5.03 -31.05 -36.39
C SER A 171 -4.77 -29.54 -36.25
N HIS A 172 -5.34 -28.82 -37.22
CA HIS A 172 -5.33 -27.37 -37.36
C HIS A 172 -6.23 -26.71 -36.30
N HIS A 173 -5.63 -26.18 -35.23
CA HIS A 173 -6.17 -25.05 -34.48
C HIS A 173 -5.10 -23.94 -34.48
N PRO A 174 -5.45 -22.67 -34.74
CA PRO A 174 -4.49 -21.59 -34.59
C PRO A 174 -3.99 -21.58 -33.14
N ILE A 175 -2.68 -21.55 -32.95
CA ILE A 175 -2.05 -21.45 -31.63
C ILE A 175 -2.62 -20.19 -30.98
N SER A 176 -3.47 -20.36 -29.97
CA SER A 176 -4.06 -19.25 -29.24
C SER A 176 -2.96 -18.48 -28.51
N LEU A 177 -2.89 -17.16 -28.71
CA LEU A 177 -2.02 -16.29 -27.92
C LEU A 177 -2.41 -16.43 -26.44
N ASP A 178 -1.47 -16.84 -25.58
CA ASP A 178 -1.62 -16.78 -24.13
C ASP A 178 -1.10 -15.41 -23.67
N VAL A 179 -2.03 -14.51 -23.37
CA VAL A 179 -1.71 -13.11 -23.05
C VAL A 179 -1.01 -13.01 -21.70
N ALA A 180 -1.50 -13.75 -20.71
CA ALA A 180 -0.99 -13.74 -19.34
C ALA A 180 0.47 -14.20 -19.28
N SER A 181 0.82 -15.28 -19.97
CA SER A 181 2.21 -15.75 -20.06
C SER A 181 3.11 -14.69 -20.73
N THR A 182 2.68 -14.15 -21.87
CA THR A 182 3.44 -13.15 -22.64
C THR A 182 3.73 -11.89 -21.81
N LEU A 183 2.72 -11.35 -21.12
CA LEU A 183 2.89 -10.16 -20.29
C LEU A 183 3.68 -10.44 -19.01
N SER A 184 3.53 -11.63 -18.41
CA SER A 184 4.30 -12.02 -17.22
C SER A 184 5.79 -12.17 -17.54
N ASP A 185 6.13 -12.84 -18.64
CA ASP A 185 7.52 -12.99 -19.10
C ASP A 185 8.14 -11.63 -19.44
N THR A 186 7.35 -10.75 -20.07
CA THR A 186 7.82 -9.39 -20.40
C THR A 186 8.03 -8.56 -19.14
N PHE A 187 7.12 -8.67 -18.16
CA PHE A 187 7.24 -8.02 -16.87
C PHE A 187 8.50 -8.50 -16.12
N ASP A 188 8.75 -9.81 -16.09
CA ASP A 188 9.94 -10.39 -15.46
C ASP A 188 11.23 -9.90 -16.14
N CYS A 189 11.24 -9.77 -17.48
CA CYS A 189 12.35 -9.18 -18.22
C CYS A 189 12.62 -7.72 -17.81
N VAL A 190 11.57 -6.90 -17.69
CA VAL A 190 11.69 -5.50 -17.22
C VAL A 190 12.23 -5.44 -15.80
N ARG A 191 11.70 -6.27 -14.90
CA ARG A 191 12.19 -6.40 -13.52
C ARG A 191 13.68 -6.72 -13.50
N ASP A 192 14.09 -7.78 -14.18
CA ASP A 192 15.48 -8.24 -14.20
C ASP A 192 16.42 -7.19 -14.80
N GLN A 193 15.97 -6.44 -15.82
CA GLN A 193 16.73 -5.35 -16.41
C GLN A 193 16.94 -4.20 -15.42
N ARG A 194 15.89 -3.76 -14.71
CA ARG A 194 15.99 -2.70 -13.69
C ARG A 194 16.89 -3.15 -12.54
N LEU A 195 16.73 -4.38 -12.06
CA LEU A 195 17.57 -4.94 -11.02
C LEU A 195 19.04 -5.02 -11.45
N ARG A 196 19.35 -5.40 -12.69
CA ARG A 196 20.75 -5.39 -13.16
C ARG A 196 21.37 -4.00 -13.18
N ARG A 197 20.58 -2.96 -13.50
CA ARG A 197 21.03 -1.56 -13.51
C ARG A 197 21.21 -0.99 -12.11
N CYS A 198 20.36 -1.38 -11.16
CA CYS A 198 20.38 -0.87 -9.78
C CYS A 198 21.24 -1.71 -8.83
N VAL A 199 21.25 -3.03 -9.00
CA VAL A 199 21.86 -4.03 -8.08
C VAL A 199 23.10 -4.70 -8.69
N GLY A 200 23.52 -4.30 -9.90
CA GLY A 200 24.74 -4.81 -10.50
C GLY A 200 25.96 -4.53 -9.61
N VAL A 201 26.77 -5.56 -9.33
CA VAL A 201 27.94 -5.49 -8.43
C VAL A 201 28.84 -4.29 -8.73
N ASN A 202 29.03 -3.96 -10.02
CA ASN A 202 29.80 -2.80 -10.43
C ASN A 202 29.15 -1.46 -10.05
N ALA A 203 27.82 -1.33 -10.19
CA ALA A 203 27.10 -0.12 -9.80
C ALA A 203 27.13 0.07 -8.27
N ILE A 204 26.90 -1.01 -7.51
CA ILE A 204 27.00 -0.98 -6.05
C ILE A 204 28.42 -0.60 -5.61
N ALA A 205 29.48 -1.08 -6.27
CA ALA A 205 30.85 -0.81 -5.84
C ALA A 205 31.42 0.54 -6.27
N THR A 206 31.04 1.07 -7.44
CA THR A 206 31.84 2.14 -8.10
C THR A 206 31.08 3.43 -8.39
N GLU A 207 29.74 3.43 -8.33
CA GLU A 207 28.97 4.62 -8.70
C GLU A 207 29.04 5.70 -7.62
N GLY A 208 29.50 6.91 -7.99
CA GLY A 208 29.50 8.08 -7.10
C GLY A 208 28.08 8.58 -6.84
N ILE A 209 27.82 9.01 -5.61
CA ILE A 209 26.53 9.57 -5.19
C ILE A 209 26.76 11.01 -4.77
N ASP A 210 26.06 11.94 -5.43
CA ASP A 210 26.20 13.37 -5.20
C ASP A 210 24.83 13.99 -4.89
N ILE A 211 24.53 14.09 -3.60
CA ILE A 211 23.33 14.75 -3.09
C ILE A 211 23.79 15.92 -2.23
N SER A 212 23.62 17.14 -2.76
CA SER A 212 23.94 18.36 -2.02
C SER A 212 23.10 18.45 -0.73
N PRO A 213 23.67 18.89 0.41
CA PRO A 213 22.94 19.04 1.67
C PRO A 213 21.67 19.89 1.56
N GLU A 214 21.66 20.91 0.70
CA GLU A 214 20.50 21.79 0.48
C GLU A 214 19.29 21.03 -0.08
N LYS A 215 19.53 20.13 -1.05
CA LYS A 215 18.50 19.25 -1.60
C LYS A 215 18.00 18.27 -0.56
N ALA A 216 18.92 17.66 0.19
CA ALA A 216 18.56 16.73 1.26
C ALA A 216 17.62 17.40 2.28
N ARG A 217 17.96 18.60 2.77
CA ARG A 217 17.10 19.37 3.69
C ARG A 217 15.73 19.68 3.10
N THR A 218 15.67 20.04 1.82
CA THR A 218 14.40 20.31 1.13
C THR A 218 13.52 19.05 1.04
N TRP A 219 14.09 17.91 0.68
CA TRP A 219 13.35 16.65 0.56
C TRP A 219 12.87 16.14 1.93
N ILE A 220 13.69 16.26 2.97
CA ILE A 220 13.29 15.97 4.36
C ILE A 220 12.08 16.82 4.76
N GLN A 221 12.14 18.12 4.48
CA GLN A 221 11.03 19.03 4.79
C GLN A 221 9.76 18.63 4.03
N ASN A 222 9.86 18.35 2.72
CA ASN A 222 8.72 17.93 1.90
C ASN A 222 8.08 16.65 2.45
N TYR A 223 8.90 15.65 2.80
CA TYR A 223 8.44 14.39 3.36
C TYR A 223 7.62 14.60 4.65
N PHE A 224 8.20 15.26 5.67
CA PHE A 224 7.52 15.44 6.96
C PHE A 224 6.34 16.41 6.90
N THR A 225 6.28 17.31 5.90
CA THR A 225 5.17 18.26 5.75
C THR A 225 3.96 17.63 5.06
N TYR A 226 4.19 16.74 4.08
CA TYR A 226 3.13 16.30 3.17
C TYR A 226 2.84 14.80 3.24
N SER A 227 3.70 13.99 3.87
CA SER A 227 3.50 12.55 4.07
C SER A 227 3.39 12.14 5.56
N PRO A 228 2.56 12.80 6.41
CA PRO A 228 2.48 12.46 7.84
C PRO A 228 1.84 11.09 8.11
N THR A 229 1.36 10.40 7.08
CA THR A 229 0.50 9.22 7.20
C THR A 229 1.21 7.89 6.99
N GLU A 230 2.53 7.88 6.78
CA GLU A 230 3.30 6.64 6.62
C GLU A 230 3.27 5.79 7.90
N THR A 231 3.26 4.47 7.70
CA THR A 231 3.17 3.47 8.77
C THR A 231 4.31 3.67 9.78
N PHE A 232 3.95 3.84 11.05
CA PHE A 232 4.87 4.08 12.17
C PHE A 232 5.78 5.31 12.05
N LEU A 233 5.38 6.32 11.26
CA LEU A 233 6.14 7.58 11.16
C LEU A 233 6.32 8.28 12.53
N SER A 234 5.37 8.10 13.45
CA SER A 234 5.45 8.62 14.83
C SER A 234 6.69 8.14 15.60
N LEU A 235 7.28 7.01 15.20
CA LEU A 235 8.47 6.44 15.83
C LEU A 235 9.79 7.02 15.27
N VAL A 236 9.72 7.84 14.22
CA VAL A 236 10.90 8.50 13.62
C VAL A 236 11.17 9.83 14.31
N ASP A 237 12.36 9.99 14.90
CA ASP A 237 12.79 11.30 15.41
C ASP A 237 13.19 12.24 14.27
N ARG A 238 12.24 13.09 13.87
CA ARG A 238 12.42 14.12 12.84
C ARG A 238 13.68 14.97 13.06
N LYS A 239 13.97 15.36 14.31
CA LYS A 239 15.13 16.23 14.61
C LYS A 239 16.45 15.53 14.29
N THR A 240 16.57 14.24 14.64
CA THR A 240 17.73 13.43 14.27
C THR A 240 17.90 13.39 12.75
N ILE A 241 16.83 13.12 11.99
CA ILE A 241 16.89 13.06 10.52
C ILE A 241 17.32 14.39 9.91
N GLU A 242 16.81 15.52 10.40
CA GLU A 242 17.16 16.87 9.92
C GLU A 242 18.64 17.23 10.14
N LEU A 243 19.32 16.62 11.12
CA LEU A 243 20.75 16.84 11.42
C LEU A 243 21.70 15.99 10.57
N ILE A 244 21.24 14.89 9.99
CA ILE A 244 22.09 13.94 9.25
C ILE A 244 22.86 14.59 8.08
N PRO A 245 22.28 15.48 7.25
CA PRO A 245 23.02 16.12 6.17
C PRO A 245 24.31 16.83 6.64
N ASP A 246 24.26 17.45 7.83
CA ASP A 246 25.41 18.14 8.42
C ASP A 246 26.40 17.14 9.05
N MET A 247 25.89 16.10 9.71
CA MET A 247 26.71 15.05 10.32
C MET A 247 27.53 14.27 9.28
N LEU A 248 26.98 14.06 8.07
CA LEU A 248 27.68 13.40 6.97
C LEU A 248 28.94 14.17 6.49
N LEU A 249 29.03 15.47 6.77
CA LEU A 249 30.22 16.29 6.45
C LEU A 249 31.31 16.17 7.53
N MET A 250 30.99 15.61 8.70
CA MET A 250 31.90 15.53 9.83
C MET A 250 32.77 14.27 9.77
N ARG A 251 34.08 14.43 9.53
CA ARG A 251 35.03 13.31 9.33
C ARG A 251 35.16 12.32 10.50
N HIS A 252 34.78 12.73 11.71
CA HIS A 252 34.95 11.93 12.93
C HIS A 252 33.62 11.39 13.48
N VAL A 253 32.50 11.65 12.80
CA VAL A 253 31.18 11.16 13.22
C VAL A 253 30.82 9.96 12.35
N THR A 254 30.55 8.84 12.99
CA THR A 254 30.01 7.64 12.34
C THR A 254 28.54 7.52 12.70
N LEU A 255 27.69 7.47 11.68
CA LEU A 255 26.26 7.23 11.84
C LEU A 255 25.99 5.73 11.84
N ASP A 256 25.02 5.32 12.65
CA ASP A 256 24.52 3.95 12.66
C ASP A 256 23.98 3.59 11.25
N PRO A 257 24.31 2.41 10.69
CA PRO A 257 23.82 2.03 9.37
C PRO A 257 22.29 2.00 9.26
N CYS A 258 21.58 1.67 10.32
CA CYS A 258 20.14 1.61 10.37
C CYS A 258 19.51 3.01 10.21
N ILE A 259 20.02 4.02 10.93
CA ILE A 259 19.51 5.39 10.79
C ILE A 259 19.80 5.99 9.41
N LEU A 260 20.92 5.58 8.79
CA LEU A 260 21.23 5.96 7.41
C LEU A 260 20.23 5.40 6.41
N ILE A 261 19.75 4.16 6.59
CA ILE A 261 18.70 3.59 5.74
C ILE A 261 17.41 4.41 5.84
N ILE A 262 16.97 4.71 7.07
CA ILE A 262 15.78 5.55 7.30
C ILE A 262 15.94 6.91 6.61
N TYR A 263 17.10 7.55 6.78
CA TYR A 263 17.43 8.81 6.13
C TYR A 263 17.33 8.73 4.59
N TYR A 264 17.95 7.74 3.97
CA TYR A 264 17.93 7.60 2.51
C TYR A 264 16.54 7.28 1.97
N VAL A 265 15.71 6.51 2.70
CA VAL A 265 14.31 6.28 2.34
C VAL A 265 13.49 7.57 2.45
N ILE A 266 13.69 8.37 3.50
CA ILE A 266 13.02 9.67 3.65
C ILE A 266 13.40 10.61 2.50
N LEU A 267 14.68 10.66 2.11
CA LEU A 267 15.12 11.40 0.93
C LEU A 267 14.47 10.88 -0.36
N TRP A 268 14.39 9.55 -0.49
CA TRP A 268 13.80 8.90 -1.66
C TRP A 268 12.34 9.30 -1.82
N ARG A 269 11.56 9.28 -0.74
CA ARG A 269 10.15 9.74 -0.74
C ARG A 269 10.04 11.24 -0.98
N GLY A 270 10.81 12.03 -0.24
CA GLY A 270 10.78 13.48 -0.28
C GLY A 270 11.17 14.08 -1.63
N CYS A 271 11.99 13.37 -2.42
CA CYS A 271 12.41 13.84 -3.74
C CYS A 271 11.29 13.82 -4.79
N TYR A 272 10.19 13.08 -4.57
CA TYR A 272 9.03 13.06 -5.45
C TYR A 272 7.98 14.11 -5.12
N ILE A 273 8.04 14.71 -3.92
CA ILE A 273 7.01 15.60 -3.41
C ILE A 273 7.43 17.06 -3.63
N LEU A 274 6.55 17.87 -4.21
CA LEU A 274 6.69 19.33 -4.28
C LEU A 274 6.05 19.98 -3.04
N ASN A 275 6.43 21.24 -2.80
CA ASN A 275 5.87 22.10 -1.74
C ASN A 275 4.37 22.46 -1.91
N THR A 276 3.67 21.79 -2.82
CA THR A 276 2.27 22.01 -3.21
C THR A 276 1.41 20.76 -3.00
N ARG A 277 1.84 19.76 -2.20
CA ARG A 277 1.16 18.45 -2.07
C ARG A 277 0.92 17.76 -3.43
N SER A 278 1.82 18.02 -4.37
CA SER A 278 1.80 17.43 -5.70
C SER A 278 3.08 16.65 -5.96
N PHE A 279 2.96 15.59 -6.73
CA PHE A 279 4.08 14.79 -7.17
C PHE A 279 4.77 15.43 -8.38
N HIS A 280 6.07 15.19 -8.49
CA HIS A 280 6.86 15.50 -9.67
C HIS A 280 7.91 14.41 -9.89
N SER A 281 8.38 14.29 -11.12
CA SER A 281 9.53 13.43 -11.42
C SER A 281 10.80 14.21 -11.04
N PRO A 282 11.56 13.78 -10.01
CA PRO A 282 12.90 14.31 -9.75
C PRO A 282 13.82 13.97 -10.92
N ASP A 283 15.00 14.60 -10.96
CA ASP A 283 16.06 14.13 -11.86
C ASP A 283 16.32 12.64 -11.57
N ARG A 284 16.04 11.80 -12.57
CA ARG A 284 15.94 10.33 -12.52
C ARG A 284 17.13 9.63 -11.88
N LYS A 285 18.28 10.30 -11.84
CA LYS A 285 19.47 9.80 -11.16
C LYS A 285 19.27 9.64 -9.65
N TYR A 286 18.46 10.49 -9.01
CA TYR A 286 18.41 10.58 -7.56
C TYR A 286 17.70 9.40 -6.90
N SER A 287 16.55 8.97 -7.41
CA SER A 287 15.83 7.83 -6.84
C SER A 287 16.65 6.54 -6.92
N ARG A 288 17.30 6.29 -8.05
CA ARG A 288 18.25 5.18 -8.22
C ARG A 288 19.46 5.30 -7.30
N GLN A 289 20.08 6.48 -7.18
CA GLN A 289 21.22 6.71 -6.29
C GLN A 289 20.86 6.52 -4.82
N LEU A 290 19.67 6.98 -4.40
CA LEU A 290 19.17 6.81 -3.04
C LEU A 290 18.90 5.34 -2.72
N TYR A 291 18.32 4.57 -3.66
CA TYR A 291 18.19 3.13 -3.49
C TYR A 291 19.56 2.42 -3.40
N LEU A 292 20.53 2.83 -4.23
CA LEU A 292 21.92 2.37 -4.14
C LEU A 292 22.55 2.67 -2.77
N CYS A 293 22.31 3.85 -2.20
CA CYS A 293 22.73 4.18 -0.84
C CYS A 293 22.15 3.18 0.18
N CYS A 294 20.85 2.87 0.10
CA CYS A 294 20.24 1.87 0.97
C CYS A 294 20.93 0.51 0.82
N LEU A 295 21.08 0.01 -0.42
CA LEU A 295 21.71 -1.29 -0.69
C LEU A 295 23.15 -1.39 -0.15
N ARG A 296 23.94 -0.31 -0.24
CA ARG A 296 25.30 -0.25 0.32
C ARG A 296 25.32 -0.30 1.85
N THR A 297 24.25 0.19 2.47
CA THR A 297 24.15 0.33 3.92
C THR A 297 23.62 -0.95 4.58
N ILE A 298 22.76 -1.71 3.89
CA ILE A 298 22.14 -2.95 4.41
C ILE A 298 23.15 -3.95 5.01
N PRO A 299 24.29 -4.29 4.39
CA PRO A 299 25.23 -5.24 4.99
C PRO A 299 25.85 -4.75 6.30
N GLY A 300 26.02 -3.43 6.47
CA GLY A 300 26.44 -2.84 7.72
C GLY A 300 25.36 -3.01 8.78
N TRP A 301 24.13 -2.62 8.42
CA TRP A 301 22.96 -2.72 9.28
C TRP A 301 22.69 -4.16 9.74
N GLN A 302 22.64 -5.13 8.83
CA GLN A 302 22.35 -6.54 9.17
C GLN A 302 23.36 -7.15 10.15
N ARG A 303 24.61 -6.66 10.18
CA ARG A 303 25.63 -7.12 11.14
C ARG A 303 25.48 -6.52 12.53
N GLU A 304 24.89 -5.33 12.61
CA GLU A 304 24.79 -4.52 13.82
C GLU A 304 23.38 -4.51 14.42
N ALA A 305 22.38 -4.98 13.66
CA ALA A 305 20.97 -4.98 14.05
C ALA A 305 20.73 -5.74 15.35
N THR A 306 20.03 -5.09 16.28
CA THR A 306 19.70 -5.66 17.60
C THR A 306 18.21 -5.99 17.76
N GLY A 307 17.40 -5.67 16.75
CA GLY A 307 15.93 -5.74 16.84
C GLY A 307 15.33 -4.55 17.59
N SER A 308 15.99 -3.39 17.50
CA SER A 308 15.54 -2.12 18.06
C SER A 308 14.32 -1.54 17.30
N ILE A 309 13.69 -0.50 17.85
CA ILE A 309 12.66 0.26 17.14
C ILE A 309 13.20 0.83 15.82
N THR A 310 14.45 1.30 15.80
CA THR A 310 15.09 1.80 14.58
C THR A 310 15.21 0.69 13.52
N ASP A 311 15.62 -0.51 13.93
CA ASP A 311 15.69 -1.69 13.05
C ASP A 311 14.31 -2.03 12.47
N PHE A 312 13.28 -1.98 13.30
CA PHE A 312 11.90 -2.18 12.87
C PHE A 312 11.45 -1.17 11.81
N ILE A 313 11.68 0.12 12.04
CA ILE A 313 11.31 1.19 11.10
C ILE A 313 12.09 1.03 9.78
N ALA A 314 13.41 0.79 9.85
CA ALA A 314 14.24 0.59 8.67
C ALA A 314 13.73 -0.58 7.82
N ALA A 315 13.31 -1.67 8.44
CA ALA A 315 12.75 -2.83 7.76
C ALA A 315 11.40 -2.51 7.07
N ILE A 316 10.50 -1.79 7.73
CA ILE A 316 9.23 -1.34 7.11
C ILE A 316 9.52 -0.44 5.90
N PHE A 317 10.35 0.58 6.10
CA PHE A 317 10.67 1.57 5.07
C PHE A 317 11.33 0.94 3.85
N MET A 318 12.26 0.01 4.08
CA MET A 318 12.90 -0.75 3.00
C MET A 318 11.94 -1.69 2.27
N THR A 319 10.93 -2.24 2.96
CA THR A 319 9.91 -3.09 2.32
C THR A 319 9.21 -2.34 1.18
N ASP A 320 8.79 -1.10 1.43
CA ASP A 320 8.09 -0.29 0.43
C ASP A 320 9.02 0.19 -0.69
N VAL A 321 10.18 0.75 -0.34
CA VAL A 321 11.13 1.24 -1.35
C VAL A 321 11.64 0.13 -2.26
N ALA A 322 11.93 -1.06 -1.71
CA ALA A 322 12.34 -2.22 -2.51
C ALA A 322 11.23 -2.66 -3.48
N THR A 323 9.95 -2.62 -3.04
CA THR A 323 8.80 -2.93 -3.90
C THR A 323 8.74 -1.97 -5.10
N GLU A 324 8.85 -0.67 -4.84
CA GLU A 324 8.80 0.37 -5.88
C GLU A 324 10.03 0.36 -6.81
N CYS A 325 11.14 -0.21 -6.33
CA CYS A 325 12.35 -0.43 -7.10
C CYS A 325 12.40 -1.76 -7.87
N PHE A 326 11.31 -2.56 -7.86
CA PHE A 326 11.20 -3.87 -8.54
C PHE A 326 12.04 -4.97 -7.89
N ASP A 327 12.46 -4.77 -6.64
CA ASP A 327 13.24 -5.72 -5.86
C ASP A 327 12.35 -6.47 -4.87
N PHE A 328 11.53 -7.37 -5.43
CA PHE A 328 10.52 -8.09 -4.66
C PHE A 328 11.12 -9.09 -3.66
N GLU A 329 12.31 -9.62 -3.95
CA GLU A 329 13.02 -10.50 -3.02
C GLU A 329 13.48 -9.72 -1.79
N MET A 330 14.15 -8.58 -2.00
CA MET A 330 14.54 -7.67 -0.92
C MET A 330 13.32 -7.17 -0.13
N SER A 331 12.24 -6.80 -0.82
CA SER A 331 10.98 -6.39 -0.18
C SER A 331 10.44 -7.46 0.75
N LEU A 332 10.37 -8.72 0.30
CA LEU A 332 9.87 -9.84 1.11
C LEU A 332 10.78 -10.13 2.31
N GLU A 333 12.11 -10.06 2.12
CA GLU A 333 13.09 -10.22 3.20
C GLU A 333 12.90 -9.15 4.28
N MET A 334 12.79 -7.88 3.87
CA MET A 334 12.61 -6.75 4.77
C MET A 334 11.23 -6.78 5.46
N HIS A 335 10.18 -7.23 4.77
CA HIS A 335 8.85 -7.42 5.38
C HIS A 335 8.89 -8.49 6.47
N HIS A 336 9.60 -9.59 6.21
CA HIS A 336 9.77 -10.65 7.19
C HIS A 336 10.52 -10.14 8.44
N LEU A 337 11.64 -9.43 8.24
CA LEU A 337 12.37 -8.79 9.34
C LEU A 337 11.50 -7.81 10.12
N ALA A 338 10.70 -6.98 9.43
CA ALA A 338 9.76 -6.07 10.09
C ALA A 338 8.75 -6.82 10.97
N CYS A 339 8.21 -7.94 10.48
CA CYS A 339 7.31 -8.80 11.24
C CYS A 339 7.99 -9.45 12.46
N GLU A 340 9.24 -9.89 12.33
CA GLU A 340 10.02 -10.44 13.44
C GLU A 340 10.34 -9.39 14.50
N TYR A 341 10.78 -8.21 14.09
CA TYR A 341 11.04 -7.10 15.00
C TYR A 341 9.77 -6.64 15.71
N ALA A 342 8.64 -6.54 15.01
CA ALA A 342 7.35 -6.22 15.65
C ALA A 342 6.97 -7.22 16.75
N LYS A 343 7.25 -8.52 16.54
CA LYS A 343 7.05 -9.55 17.58
C LYS A 343 8.01 -9.36 18.75
N GLY A 344 9.30 -9.17 18.48
CA GLY A 344 10.34 -8.95 19.50
C GLY A 344 10.11 -7.70 20.34
N LEU A 345 9.55 -6.65 19.74
CA LEU A 345 9.17 -5.38 20.40
C LEU A 345 7.80 -5.45 21.10
N HIS A 346 7.15 -6.62 21.12
CA HIS A 346 5.83 -6.82 21.72
C HIS A 346 4.72 -5.93 21.16
N LEU A 347 4.83 -5.47 19.90
CA LEU A 347 3.80 -4.64 19.23
C LEU A 347 2.49 -5.42 18.96
N HIS A 348 2.54 -6.75 19.00
CA HIS A 348 1.34 -7.59 18.98
C HIS A 348 0.54 -7.55 20.29
N SER A 349 1.07 -6.92 21.35
CA SER A 349 0.47 -6.83 22.68
C SER A 349 0.36 -5.38 23.17
N LEU A 350 0.13 -4.43 22.24
CA LEU A 350 0.05 -2.99 22.53
C LEU A 350 -0.98 -2.63 23.60
N ASP A 351 -2.09 -3.38 23.69
CA ASP A 351 -3.13 -3.20 24.69
C ASP A 351 -3.02 -4.22 25.84
N GLY A 352 -2.01 -5.07 25.81
CA GLY A 352 -1.66 -6.01 26.85
C GLY A 352 -0.70 -5.45 27.88
N ASN A 353 -0.56 -6.16 29.01
CA ASN A 353 0.39 -5.76 30.05
C ASN A 353 1.86 -5.91 29.61
N ASP A 354 2.13 -6.77 28.64
CA ASP A 354 3.50 -7.10 28.21
C ASP A 354 4.19 -5.92 27.52
N TYR A 355 3.46 -5.14 26.71
CA TYR A 355 4.04 -3.96 26.03
C TYR A 355 4.38 -2.84 27.01
N PHE A 356 3.49 -2.54 27.96
CA PHE A 356 3.77 -1.56 29.01
C PHE A 356 4.94 -2.01 29.91
N ALA A 357 5.00 -3.30 30.24
CA ALA A 357 6.11 -3.85 31.02
C ALA A 357 7.46 -3.75 30.27
N ALA A 358 7.44 -3.92 28.94
CA ALA A 358 8.64 -3.85 28.11
C ALA A 358 9.12 -2.41 27.84
N THR A 359 8.20 -1.47 27.61
CA THR A 359 8.54 -0.11 27.15
C THR A 359 8.36 0.99 28.20
N GLY A 360 7.61 0.73 29.29
CA GLY A 360 7.23 1.73 30.28
C GLY A 360 6.28 2.82 29.76
N SER A 361 5.76 2.66 28.53
CA SER A 361 4.93 3.64 27.84
C SER A 361 3.55 3.05 27.48
N THR A 362 2.54 3.91 27.41
CA THR A 362 1.20 3.52 26.93
C THR A 362 1.16 3.60 25.41
N SER A 363 0.56 2.60 24.77
CA SER A 363 0.37 2.59 23.31
C SER A 363 -0.52 3.73 22.83
N THR A 364 -0.11 4.36 21.73
CA THR A 364 -0.83 5.43 21.04
C THR A 364 -1.78 4.87 19.98
N ASP A 365 -2.73 5.69 19.51
CA ASP A 365 -3.58 5.31 18.37
C ASP A 365 -2.75 5.16 17.08
N ASP A 366 -1.64 5.89 16.94
CA ASP A 366 -0.72 5.76 15.82
C ASP A 366 0.02 4.41 15.84
N ASP A 367 0.43 3.93 17.02
CA ASP A 367 1.04 2.60 17.17
C ASP A 367 0.05 1.50 16.78
N ARG A 368 -1.21 1.61 17.24
CA ARG A 368 -2.27 0.68 16.86
C ARG A 368 -2.51 0.72 15.35
N LYS A 369 -2.59 1.92 14.77
CA LYS A 369 -2.83 2.12 13.33
C LYS A 369 -1.72 1.47 12.51
N GLY A 370 -0.46 1.74 12.85
CA GLY A 370 0.70 1.15 12.20
C GLY A 370 0.69 -0.39 12.29
N MET A 371 0.30 -0.94 13.45
CA MET A 371 0.24 -2.39 13.61
C MET A 371 -0.83 -3.04 12.72
N TRP A 372 -2.00 -2.39 12.59
CA TRP A 372 -3.05 -2.83 11.69
C TRP A 372 -2.62 -2.75 10.22
N GLU A 373 -1.90 -1.70 9.82
CA GLU A 373 -1.33 -1.56 8.47
C GLU A 373 -0.28 -2.66 8.18
N LEU A 374 0.52 -3.06 9.18
CA LEU A 374 1.47 -4.17 9.03
C LEU A 374 0.75 -5.51 8.82
N ILE A 375 -0.34 -5.79 9.55
CA ILE A 375 -1.18 -6.99 9.35
C ILE A 375 -1.82 -6.98 7.95
N GLN A 376 -2.36 -5.83 7.55
CA GLN A 376 -2.94 -5.63 6.22
C GLN A 376 -1.94 -6.00 5.13
N LYS A 377 -0.72 -5.50 5.24
CA LYS A 377 0.36 -5.76 4.29
C LYS A 377 0.79 -7.22 4.28
N ASP A 378 0.91 -7.86 5.46
CA ASP A 378 1.27 -9.28 5.57
C ASP A 378 0.25 -10.21 4.88
N LEU A 379 -1.05 -9.94 5.06
CA LEU A 379 -2.12 -10.67 4.37
C LEU A 379 -2.11 -10.41 2.85
N PHE A 380 -1.91 -9.16 2.45
CA PHE A 380 -1.83 -8.81 1.03
C PHE A 380 -0.62 -9.46 0.34
N TYR A 381 0.53 -9.52 1.03
CA TYR A 381 1.72 -10.20 0.53
C TYR A 381 1.50 -11.71 0.44
N HIS A 382 0.82 -12.32 1.42
CA HIS A 382 0.43 -13.73 1.37
C HIS A 382 -0.49 -14.04 0.17
N LEU A 383 -1.38 -13.10 -0.14
CA LEU A 383 -2.29 -13.19 -1.27
C LEU A 383 -1.54 -13.16 -2.61
N ILE A 384 -0.65 -12.18 -2.81
CA ILE A 384 0.01 -11.93 -4.11
C ILE A 384 1.20 -12.86 -4.35
N TYR A 385 2.07 -13.05 -3.35
CA TYR A 385 3.34 -13.76 -3.52
C TYR A 385 3.26 -15.26 -3.25
N ASN A 386 2.12 -15.74 -2.76
CA ASN A 386 1.93 -17.13 -2.34
C ASN A 386 2.99 -17.62 -1.32
N LYS A 387 3.52 -16.70 -0.52
CA LYS A 387 4.40 -16.98 0.63
C LYS A 387 3.58 -16.98 1.91
N PRO A 388 3.82 -17.86 2.89
CA PRO A 388 3.05 -17.87 4.12
C PRO A 388 3.15 -16.52 4.85
N ALA A 389 2.02 -15.99 5.28
CA ALA A 389 1.97 -14.80 6.12
C ALA A 389 2.71 -15.04 7.44
N THR A 390 3.47 -14.04 7.89
CA THR A 390 4.30 -14.17 9.11
C THR A 390 3.49 -13.89 10.38
N LEU A 391 2.48 -13.02 10.30
CA LEU A 391 1.68 -12.54 11.41
C LEU A 391 0.32 -13.26 11.49
N TYR A 392 -0.29 -13.56 10.34
CA TYR A 392 -1.60 -14.21 10.26
C TYR A 392 -1.77 -15.46 11.16
N PRO A 393 -0.81 -16.41 11.24
CA PRO A 393 -1.00 -17.63 12.02
C PRO A 393 -1.09 -17.43 13.54
N SER A 394 -0.69 -16.26 14.06
CA SER A 394 -0.77 -15.93 15.49
C SER A 394 -1.75 -14.81 15.80
N LEU A 395 -2.54 -14.37 14.81
CA LEU A 395 -3.45 -13.22 14.93
C LEU A 395 -4.47 -13.38 16.07
N ASP A 396 -4.87 -14.62 16.38
CA ASP A 396 -5.79 -14.97 17.47
C ASP A 396 -5.27 -14.61 18.87
N LYS A 397 -3.94 -14.46 19.01
CA LYS A 397 -3.27 -14.19 20.30
C LYS A 397 -2.98 -12.71 20.52
N TRP A 398 -3.27 -11.86 19.54
CA TRP A 398 -2.85 -10.47 19.56
C TRP A 398 -3.80 -9.62 20.39
N GLN A 399 -3.22 -8.66 21.10
CA GLN A 399 -3.91 -7.71 21.96
C GLN A 399 -3.68 -6.31 21.41
N VAL A 400 -4.31 -6.04 20.26
CA VAL A 400 -4.25 -4.74 19.57
C VAL A 400 -5.67 -4.33 19.17
N ASN A 401 -6.18 -3.32 19.85
CA ASN A 401 -7.48 -2.71 19.59
C ASN A 401 -7.44 -1.91 18.29
N LEU A 402 -8.61 -1.65 17.70
CA LEU A 402 -8.69 -0.68 16.60
C LEU A 402 -8.36 0.74 17.12
N PRO A 403 -7.65 1.56 16.33
CA PRO A 403 -7.42 2.98 16.62
C PRO A 403 -8.72 3.74 16.86
N TRP A 404 -8.66 4.81 17.65
CA TRP A 404 -9.75 5.76 17.88
C TRP A 404 -11.01 5.17 18.53
N LEU A 405 -10.89 4.00 19.19
CA LEU A 405 -11.97 3.42 19.98
C LEU A 405 -12.16 4.11 21.34
N SER A 406 -11.16 4.81 21.85
CA SER A 406 -11.20 5.55 23.12
C SER A 406 -12.12 6.77 23.03
N PHE A 407 -12.95 7.05 24.05
CA PHE A 407 -13.95 8.13 24.01
C PHE A 407 -13.34 9.54 23.83
N ASP A 408 -12.06 9.71 24.16
CA ASP A 408 -11.37 11.01 24.21
C ASP A 408 -10.53 11.34 22.95
N SER A 409 -10.32 10.39 22.03
CA SER A 409 -9.59 10.63 20.77
C SER A 409 -10.56 10.67 19.58
N LEU A 410 -10.91 11.88 19.12
CA LEU A 410 -11.45 12.05 17.76
C LEU A 410 -10.27 12.20 16.79
N PRO A 411 -10.36 11.63 15.58
CA PRO A 411 -9.39 11.92 14.54
C PRO A 411 -9.38 13.43 14.28
N ASP A 412 -8.19 13.99 14.02
CA ASP A 412 -8.08 15.41 13.72
C ASP A 412 -8.91 15.73 12.47
N ASN A 413 -9.58 16.89 12.46
CA ASN A 413 -10.52 17.26 11.40
C ASN A 413 -9.85 17.38 10.02
N GLY A 414 -8.51 17.45 9.97
CA GLY A 414 -7.70 17.49 8.75
C GLY A 414 -7.51 16.16 8.02
N ASP A 415 -7.60 15.01 8.71
CA ASP A 415 -7.15 13.70 8.17
C ASP A 415 -8.30 12.76 7.77
N LYS A 416 -9.33 13.31 7.11
CA LYS A 416 -10.55 12.57 6.77
C LYS A 416 -10.30 11.42 5.78
N VAL A 417 -9.51 11.66 4.73
CA VAL A 417 -9.20 10.65 3.71
C VAL A 417 -8.41 9.49 4.33
N THR A 418 -7.41 9.80 5.16
CA THR A 418 -6.62 8.81 5.88
C THR A 418 -7.46 7.96 6.82
N THR A 419 -8.39 8.59 7.56
CA THR A 419 -9.30 7.89 8.47
C THR A 419 -10.18 6.90 7.70
N ILE A 420 -10.77 7.34 6.58
CA ILE A 420 -11.65 6.49 5.77
C ILE A 420 -10.86 5.37 5.10
N SER A 421 -9.69 5.69 4.55
CA SER A 421 -8.80 4.69 3.97
C SER A 421 -8.45 3.60 4.98
N PHE A 422 -8.09 3.98 6.21
CA PHE A 422 -7.84 3.03 7.29
C PHE A 422 -9.04 2.12 7.56
N LEU A 423 -10.23 2.69 7.76
CA LEU A 423 -11.44 1.92 8.09
C LEU A 423 -11.81 0.92 6.99
N VAL A 424 -11.69 1.35 5.72
CA VAL A 424 -11.97 0.49 4.57
C VAL A 424 -10.92 -0.60 4.44
N ARG A 425 -9.62 -0.29 4.61
CA ARG A 425 -8.57 -1.33 4.63
C ARG A 425 -8.75 -2.33 5.77
N SER A 426 -9.17 -1.88 6.96
CA SER A 426 -9.49 -2.79 8.07
C SER A 426 -10.62 -3.75 7.70
N ARG A 427 -11.68 -3.29 7.03
CA ARG A 427 -12.75 -4.17 6.53
C ARG A 427 -12.26 -5.15 5.47
N LEU A 428 -11.44 -4.68 4.53
CA LEU A 428 -10.79 -5.54 3.53
C LEU A 428 -9.94 -6.62 4.20
N THR A 429 -9.25 -6.30 5.29
CA THR A 429 -8.46 -7.27 6.09
C THR A 429 -9.32 -8.44 6.57
N PHE A 430 -10.52 -8.14 7.10
CA PHE A 430 -11.43 -9.19 7.57
C PHE A 430 -11.96 -10.06 6.43
N ILE A 431 -12.22 -9.47 5.26
CA ILE A 431 -12.59 -10.22 4.05
C ILE A 431 -11.45 -11.17 3.65
N LEU A 432 -10.19 -10.70 3.67
CA LEU A 432 -9.02 -11.54 3.37
C LEU A 432 -8.80 -12.65 4.40
N ILE A 433 -9.00 -12.37 5.69
CA ILE A 433 -8.98 -13.40 6.74
C ILE A 433 -10.04 -14.46 6.46
N ASN A 434 -11.28 -14.05 6.16
CA ASN A 434 -12.36 -14.98 5.83
C ASN A 434 -12.06 -15.79 4.56
N PHE A 435 -11.45 -15.16 3.56
CA PHE A 435 -10.97 -15.81 2.35
C PHE A 435 -9.99 -16.95 2.67
N PHE A 436 -8.93 -16.69 3.44
CA PHE A 436 -7.95 -17.74 3.78
C PHE A 436 -8.57 -18.87 4.61
N HIS A 437 -9.41 -18.54 5.59
CA HIS A 437 -10.15 -19.56 6.36
C HIS A 437 -11.11 -20.39 5.50
N THR A 438 -11.72 -19.79 4.47
CA THR A 438 -12.59 -20.49 3.53
C THR A 438 -11.77 -21.38 2.60
N LEU A 439 -10.64 -20.87 2.10
CA LEU A 439 -9.73 -21.59 1.23
C LEU A 439 -9.16 -22.85 1.89
N GLU A 440 -8.79 -22.77 3.17
CA GLU A 440 -8.30 -23.91 3.97
C GLU A 440 -9.32 -25.06 4.10
N LYS A 441 -10.63 -24.76 3.99
CA LYS A 441 -11.72 -25.75 4.14
C LYS A 441 -12.15 -26.36 2.81
N LEU A 442 -11.71 -25.81 1.68
CA LEU A 442 -12.14 -26.25 0.35
C LEU A 442 -11.32 -27.46 -0.12
N GLU A 443 -12.01 -28.50 -0.58
CA GLU A 443 -11.39 -29.73 -1.10
C GLU A 443 -11.44 -29.83 -2.63
N HIS A 444 -12.34 -29.10 -3.30
CA HIS A 444 -12.61 -29.21 -4.74
C HIS A 444 -12.49 -27.88 -5.48
N GLU A 445 -11.68 -27.85 -6.54
CA GLU A 445 -11.49 -26.67 -7.41
C GLU A 445 -12.79 -26.19 -8.06
N SER A 446 -13.69 -27.12 -8.42
CA SER A 446 -14.97 -26.80 -9.07
C SER A 446 -15.91 -25.98 -8.20
N GLU A 447 -15.80 -26.10 -6.87
CA GLU A 447 -16.63 -25.37 -5.91
C GLU A 447 -15.93 -24.13 -5.37
N ALA A 448 -14.60 -24.07 -5.50
CA ALA A 448 -13.78 -23.02 -4.91
C ALA A 448 -14.14 -21.63 -5.44
N VAL A 449 -14.29 -21.46 -6.76
CA VAL A 449 -14.65 -20.16 -7.35
C VAL A 449 -16.00 -19.67 -6.81
N GLY A 450 -17.02 -20.53 -6.82
CA GLY A 450 -18.36 -20.18 -6.32
C GLY A 450 -18.38 -19.86 -4.82
N ALA A 451 -17.52 -20.49 -4.02
CA ALA A 451 -17.38 -20.18 -2.60
C ALA A 451 -16.68 -18.82 -2.33
N ILE A 452 -15.82 -18.36 -3.25
CA ILE A 452 -15.06 -17.11 -3.12
C ILE A 452 -15.78 -15.90 -3.73
N GLU A 453 -16.68 -16.10 -4.69
CA GLU A 453 -17.47 -15.01 -5.31
C GLU A 453 -18.23 -14.12 -4.31
N PRO A 454 -18.87 -14.64 -3.23
CA PRO A 454 -19.49 -13.80 -2.22
C PRO A 454 -18.52 -12.82 -1.55
N LEU A 455 -17.28 -13.25 -1.31
CA LEU A 455 -16.24 -12.39 -0.73
C LEU A 455 -15.78 -11.31 -1.74
N CYS A 456 -15.76 -11.64 -3.03
CA CYS A 456 -15.49 -10.65 -4.08
C CYS A 456 -16.59 -9.58 -4.13
N HIS A 457 -17.85 -9.99 -3.97
CA HIS A 457 -18.97 -9.07 -3.87
C HIS A 457 -18.89 -8.16 -2.65
N GLU A 458 -18.49 -8.70 -1.49
CA GLU A 458 -18.29 -7.90 -0.27
C GLU A 458 -17.25 -6.79 -0.46
N VAL A 459 -16.18 -7.03 -1.24
CA VAL A 459 -15.18 -5.99 -1.57
C VAL A 459 -15.79 -4.88 -2.43
N GLU A 460 -16.61 -5.20 -3.44
CA GLU A 460 -17.27 -4.19 -4.25
C GLU A 460 -18.28 -3.36 -3.44
N LEU A 461 -19.12 -4.04 -2.65
CA LEU A 461 -20.07 -3.38 -1.75
C LEU A 461 -19.37 -2.47 -0.75
N LEU A 462 -18.20 -2.86 -0.26
CA LEU A 462 -17.41 -2.03 0.65
C LEU A 462 -17.04 -0.69 0.01
N PHE A 463 -16.64 -0.66 -1.27
CA PHE A 463 -16.34 0.60 -1.95
C PHE A 463 -17.57 1.45 -2.26
N GLU A 464 -18.70 0.81 -2.57
CA GLU A 464 -19.98 1.49 -2.79
C GLU A 464 -20.53 2.10 -1.50
N GLU A 465 -20.55 1.34 -0.41
CA GLU A 465 -21.05 1.74 0.91
C GLU A 465 -20.32 2.98 1.43
N TRP A 466 -19.00 3.01 1.28
CA TRP A 466 -18.17 4.13 1.72
C TRP A 466 -18.07 5.25 0.67
N GLY A 467 -18.69 5.07 -0.50
CA GLY A 467 -18.74 6.06 -1.56
C GLY A 467 -17.36 6.52 -2.02
N ILE A 468 -16.40 5.60 -2.18
CA ILE A 468 -14.99 5.92 -2.48
C ILE A 468 -14.83 6.77 -3.74
N GLU A 469 -15.69 6.55 -4.75
CA GLU A 469 -15.71 7.38 -5.95
C GLU A 469 -16.02 8.85 -5.65
N ASN A 470 -16.92 9.12 -4.70
CA ASN A 470 -17.24 10.49 -4.29
C ASN A 470 -16.05 11.15 -3.59
N TRP A 471 -15.22 10.37 -2.88
CA TRP A 471 -13.99 10.87 -2.27
C TRP A 471 -12.96 11.25 -3.34
N ILE A 472 -12.78 10.43 -4.37
CA ILE A 472 -11.91 10.77 -5.52
C ILE A 472 -12.35 12.10 -6.15
N GLN A 473 -13.65 12.24 -6.42
CA GLN A 473 -14.18 13.46 -7.05
C GLN A 473 -13.95 14.72 -6.20
N ARG A 474 -14.00 14.59 -4.87
CA ARG A 474 -13.73 15.70 -3.93
C ARG A 474 -12.24 16.03 -3.85
N SER A 475 -11.36 15.04 -4.06
CA SER A 475 -9.91 15.17 -3.91
C SER A 475 -9.18 15.43 -5.24
N LEU A 476 -9.87 15.79 -6.33
CA LEU A 476 -9.24 16.01 -7.66
C LEU A 476 -8.08 17.02 -7.68
N TYR A 477 -7.98 17.88 -6.67
CA TYR A 477 -6.92 18.89 -6.54
C TYR A 477 -5.87 18.59 -5.45
N ASP A 478 -6.01 17.48 -4.70
CA ASP A 478 -5.01 17.02 -3.74
C ASP A 478 -4.46 15.65 -4.19
N GLN A 479 -3.24 15.68 -4.74
CA GLN A 479 -2.63 14.47 -5.29
C GLN A 479 -2.25 13.44 -4.22
N MET A 480 -2.00 13.87 -2.97
CA MET A 480 -1.73 12.94 -1.87
C MET A 480 -2.98 12.17 -1.50
N ASP A 481 -4.13 12.85 -1.42
CA ASP A 481 -5.41 12.19 -1.18
C ASP A 481 -5.76 11.22 -2.31
N LEU A 482 -5.57 11.64 -3.57
CA LEU A 482 -5.77 10.77 -4.72
C LEU A 482 -4.85 9.54 -4.67
N TRP A 483 -3.61 9.70 -4.23
CA TRP A 483 -2.68 8.58 -4.06
C TRP A 483 -3.18 7.58 -3.00
N ILE A 484 -3.60 8.06 -1.83
CA ILE A 484 -4.13 7.22 -0.75
C ILE A 484 -5.40 6.46 -1.19
N LEU A 485 -6.31 7.14 -1.91
CA LEU A 485 -7.53 6.53 -2.43
C LEU A 485 -7.23 5.54 -3.55
N SER A 486 -6.24 5.83 -4.39
CA SER A 486 -5.81 4.92 -5.46
C SER A 486 -5.20 3.64 -4.89
N ASP A 487 -4.32 3.74 -3.89
CA ASP A 487 -3.78 2.58 -3.16
C ASP A 487 -4.91 1.69 -2.64
N LEU A 488 -5.92 2.28 -2.00
CA LEU A 488 -7.05 1.56 -1.42
C LEU A 488 -7.84 0.76 -2.48
N ILE A 489 -8.14 1.41 -3.61
CA ILE A 489 -8.88 0.80 -4.72
C ILE A 489 -8.06 -0.31 -5.37
N LEU A 490 -6.76 -0.06 -5.61
CA LEU A 490 -5.84 -1.05 -6.15
C LEU A 490 -5.76 -2.27 -5.22
N ALA A 491 -5.67 -2.07 -3.91
CA ALA A 491 -5.63 -3.16 -2.92
C ALA A 491 -6.89 -4.03 -2.97
N GLY A 492 -8.07 -3.42 -2.98
CA GLY A 492 -9.33 -4.18 -3.02
C GLY A 492 -9.54 -4.94 -4.33
N TYR A 493 -9.41 -4.28 -5.48
CA TYR A 493 -9.63 -4.96 -6.76
C TYR A 493 -8.53 -5.96 -7.11
N THR A 494 -7.28 -5.71 -6.70
CA THR A 494 -6.21 -6.73 -6.81
C THR A 494 -6.54 -7.93 -5.92
N SER A 495 -7.12 -7.69 -4.73
CA SER A 495 -7.56 -8.78 -3.87
C SER A 495 -8.59 -9.66 -4.55
N ILE A 496 -9.60 -9.09 -5.24
CA ILE A 496 -10.59 -9.86 -6.02
C ILE A 496 -9.89 -10.78 -7.05
N ILE A 497 -8.99 -10.22 -7.86
CA ILE A 497 -8.29 -10.98 -8.90
C ILE A 497 -7.49 -12.14 -8.30
N PHE A 498 -6.74 -11.90 -7.24
CA PHE A 498 -5.88 -12.93 -6.65
C PHE A 498 -6.63 -13.94 -5.78
N MET A 499 -7.73 -13.54 -5.14
CA MET A 499 -8.63 -14.49 -4.46
C MET A 499 -9.21 -15.48 -5.47
N LEU A 500 -9.71 -14.99 -6.60
CA LEU A 500 -10.24 -15.83 -7.68
C LEU A 500 -9.14 -16.71 -8.30
N ARG A 501 -7.94 -16.14 -8.55
CA ARG A 501 -6.80 -16.91 -9.06
C ARG A 501 -6.41 -18.06 -8.14
N LYS A 502 -6.35 -17.82 -6.82
CA LYS A 502 -6.04 -18.88 -5.85
C LYS A 502 -7.13 -19.93 -5.77
N ALA A 503 -8.41 -19.54 -5.87
CA ALA A 503 -9.52 -20.47 -5.91
C ALA A 503 -9.43 -21.41 -7.14
N THR A 504 -9.09 -20.86 -8.31
CA THR A 504 -8.88 -21.63 -9.53
C THR A 504 -7.67 -22.57 -9.45
N LEU A 505 -6.63 -22.19 -8.71
CA LEU A 505 -5.38 -22.94 -8.60
C LEU A 505 -5.26 -23.73 -7.29
N LEU A 506 -6.39 -24.06 -6.64
CA LEU A 506 -6.43 -24.66 -5.30
C LEU A 506 -5.56 -25.92 -5.16
N LYS A 507 -5.48 -26.79 -6.18
CA LYS A 507 -4.64 -28.01 -6.16
C LYS A 507 -3.40 -27.91 -7.03
N SER A 508 -3.01 -26.71 -7.44
CA SER A 508 -1.74 -26.53 -8.13
C SER A 508 -0.60 -27.01 -7.21
N ASN A 509 0.05 -28.11 -7.58
CA ASN A 509 1.23 -28.63 -6.89
C ASN A 509 2.47 -27.72 -7.06
N SER A 510 2.38 -26.67 -7.89
CA SER A 510 3.44 -25.68 -8.02
C SER A 510 3.27 -24.57 -6.98
N PRO A 511 4.29 -24.29 -6.15
CA PRO A 511 4.27 -23.14 -5.25
C PRO A 511 4.20 -21.81 -6.00
N ASN A 512 4.65 -21.76 -7.27
CA ASN A 512 4.52 -20.61 -8.17
C ASN A 512 3.98 -21.11 -9.52
N PRO A 513 2.65 -21.20 -9.70
CA PRO A 513 2.07 -21.64 -10.96
C PRO A 513 2.41 -20.66 -12.09
N ALA A 514 2.82 -21.21 -13.24
CA ALA A 514 3.11 -20.42 -14.43
C ALA A 514 1.90 -19.56 -14.81
N SER A 515 2.13 -18.33 -15.25
CA SER A 515 1.05 -17.43 -15.66
C SER A 515 0.41 -17.93 -16.95
N SER A 516 -0.91 -18.03 -16.97
CA SER A 516 -1.70 -18.44 -18.12
C SER A 516 -3.08 -17.81 -18.03
N ASP A 517 -3.70 -17.55 -19.18
CA ASP A 517 -5.03 -16.94 -19.29
C ASP A 517 -6.11 -17.70 -18.51
N ILE A 518 -5.94 -19.02 -18.34
CA ILE A 518 -6.89 -19.87 -17.62
C ILE A 518 -6.76 -19.77 -16.09
N ASN A 519 -5.69 -19.15 -15.58
CA ASN A 519 -5.45 -19.05 -14.14
C ASN A 519 -6.47 -18.16 -13.43
N ILE A 520 -7.18 -17.30 -14.16
CA ILE A 520 -8.21 -16.42 -13.63
C ILE A 520 -9.54 -16.83 -14.26
N PRO A 521 -10.55 -17.15 -13.46
CA PRO A 521 -11.84 -17.55 -13.98
C PRO A 521 -12.52 -16.34 -14.64
N LYS A 522 -13.26 -16.58 -15.72
CA LYS A 522 -13.99 -15.54 -16.48
C LYS A 522 -15.30 -15.18 -15.79
N THR A 523 -15.21 -14.69 -14.56
CA THR A 523 -16.35 -14.20 -13.79
C THR A 523 -16.58 -12.72 -14.04
N ASP A 524 -17.80 -12.25 -13.77
CA ASP A 524 -18.11 -10.83 -13.87
C ASP A 524 -17.27 -10.01 -12.87
N TYR A 525 -16.98 -10.56 -11.69
CA TYR A 525 -16.13 -9.93 -10.67
C TYR A 525 -14.69 -9.71 -11.18
N ALA A 526 -14.07 -10.74 -11.78
CA ALA A 526 -12.72 -10.61 -12.34
C ALA A 526 -12.68 -9.55 -13.46
N THR A 527 -13.71 -9.52 -14.30
CA THR A 527 -13.82 -8.56 -15.41
C THR A 527 -14.02 -7.13 -14.90
N ARG A 528 -14.95 -6.91 -13.95
CA ARG A 528 -15.17 -5.59 -13.35
C ARG A 528 -13.94 -5.09 -12.59
N ALA A 529 -13.31 -5.95 -11.78
CA ALA A 529 -12.08 -5.61 -11.06
C ALA A 529 -10.96 -5.22 -12.03
N SER A 530 -10.80 -5.97 -13.12
CA SER A 530 -9.79 -5.67 -14.15
C SER A 530 -10.06 -4.32 -14.82
N ARG A 531 -11.30 -4.03 -15.22
CA ARG A 531 -11.68 -2.72 -15.76
C ARG A 531 -11.38 -1.58 -14.78
N ARG A 532 -11.68 -1.76 -13.49
CA ARG A 532 -11.44 -0.74 -12.46
C ARG A 532 -9.96 -0.46 -12.23
N ILE A 533 -9.12 -1.50 -12.18
CA ILE A 533 -7.66 -1.33 -12.06
C ILE A 533 -7.11 -0.59 -13.28
N LEU A 534 -7.55 -0.95 -14.50
CA LEU A 534 -7.05 -0.34 -15.73
C LEU A 534 -7.54 1.11 -15.91
N ASP A 535 -8.78 1.41 -15.54
CA ASP A 535 -9.29 2.79 -15.57
C ASP A 535 -8.53 3.68 -14.58
N LEU A 536 -8.30 3.17 -13.36
CA LEU A 536 -7.47 3.86 -12.38
C LEU A 536 -6.02 4.05 -12.87
N THR A 537 -5.46 3.04 -13.54
CA THR A 537 -4.12 3.14 -14.15
C THR A 537 -4.06 4.27 -15.18
N TYR A 538 -5.07 4.35 -16.05
CA TYR A 538 -5.18 5.44 -17.01
C TYR A 538 -5.31 6.81 -16.31
N ASN A 539 -6.15 6.91 -15.28
CA ASN A 539 -6.36 8.16 -14.54
C ASN A 539 -5.07 8.63 -13.84
N MET A 540 -4.36 7.73 -13.16
CA MET A 540 -3.09 8.05 -12.48
C MET A 540 -2.03 8.55 -13.47
N LEU A 541 -1.87 7.87 -14.62
CA LEU A 541 -0.85 8.24 -15.61
C LEU A 541 -1.20 9.49 -16.43
N HIS A 542 -2.45 9.62 -16.86
CA HIS A 542 -2.83 10.64 -17.87
C HIS A 542 -3.65 11.80 -17.31
N VAL A 543 -4.62 11.51 -16.44
CA VAL A 543 -5.56 12.53 -15.95
C VAL A 543 -4.93 13.30 -14.80
N TRP A 544 -4.40 12.61 -13.80
CA TRP A 544 -3.76 13.20 -12.63
C TRP A 544 -2.27 13.45 -12.84
N ARG A 545 -1.69 12.84 -13.88
CA ARG A 545 -0.29 13.03 -14.31
C ARG A 545 0.71 12.80 -13.19
N PHE A 546 0.52 11.70 -12.45
CA PHE A 546 1.52 11.27 -11.50
C PHE A 546 2.84 10.92 -12.23
N PRO A 547 3.99 11.03 -11.55
CA PRO A 547 5.28 10.66 -12.11
C PRO A 547 5.22 9.26 -12.70
N ALA A 548 5.46 9.17 -14.02
CA ALA A 548 5.06 8.01 -14.79
C ALA A 548 5.85 6.76 -14.39
N ALA A 549 7.16 6.92 -14.11
CA ALA A 549 8.03 5.83 -13.71
C ALA A 549 7.59 5.18 -12.40
N GLU A 550 7.28 6.01 -11.40
CA GLU A 550 6.87 5.62 -10.06
C GLU A 550 5.47 5.03 -10.07
N THR A 551 4.57 5.65 -10.83
CA THR A 551 3.20 5.19 -11.01
C THR A 551 3.17 3.81 -11.65
N ILE A 552 3.91 3.61 -12.74
CA ILE A 552 4.07 2.29 -13.37
C ILE A 552 4.71 1.32 -12.39
N SER A 553 5.75 1.78 -11.69
CA SER A 553 6.45 0.93 -10.74
C SER A 553 5.51 0.38 -9.68
N TYR A 554 4.69 1.26 -9.13
CA TYR A 554 3.74 0.96 -8.07
C TYR A 554 2.58 0.08 -8.58
N ILE A 555 1.92 0.48 -9.67
CA ILE A 555 0.76 -0.23 -10.23
C ILE A 555 1.13 -1.61 -10.76
N LEU A 556 2.22 -1.72 -11.53
CA LEU A 556 2.63 -3.00 -12.12
C LEU A 556 3.45 -3.85 -11.17
N GLY A 557 4.25 -3.23 -10.31
CA GLY A 557 5.11 -3.92 -9.36
C GLY A 557 4.35 -4.39 -8.13
N ALA A 558 3.81 -3.47 -7.34
CA ALA A 558 3.14 -3.78 -6.08
C ALA A 558 1.79 -4.49 -6.30
N TYR A 559 1.00 -4.00 -7.26
CA TYR A 559 -0.38 -4.49 -7.50
C TYR A 559 -0.52 -5.43 -8.70
N ARG A 560 0.56 -5.69 -9.44
CA ARG A 560 0.57 -6.66 -10.55
C ARG A 560 -0.50 -6.39 -11.61
N ALA A 561 -0.81 -5.11 -11.92
CA ALA A 561 -1.91 -4.77 -12.83
C ALA A 561 -1.75 -5.31 -14.27
N HIS A 562 -0.56 -5.78 -14.67
CA HIS A 562 -0.38 -6.54 -15.91
C HIS A 562 -1.25 -7.81 -15.95
N ILE A 563 -1.61 -8.39 -14.81
CA ILE A 563 -2.54 -9.51 -14.70
C ILE A 563 -3.97 -9.09 -15.04
N ALA A 564 -4.43 -7.94 -14.51
CA ALA A 564 -5.72 -7.36 -14.86
C ALA A 564 -5.81 -7.04 -16.37
N TYR A 565 -4.73 -6.49 -16.93
CA TYR A 565 -4.60 -6.27 -18.37
C TYR A 565 -4.74 -7.57 -19.15
N SER A 566 -4.00 -8.61 -18.74
CA SER A 566 -4.00 -9.92 -19.40
C SER A 566 -5.39 -10.54 -19.39
N HIS A 567 -6.07 -10.50 -18.24
CA HIS A 567 -7.43 -11.03 -18.09
C HIS A 567 -8.42 -10.35 -19.04
N LEU A 568 -8.42 -9.01 -19.06
CA LEU A 568 -9.34 -8.27 -19.94
C LEU A 568 -9.03 -8.53 -21.41
N ALA A 569 -7.76 -8.50 -21.81
CA ALA A 569 -7.32 -8.80 -23.16
C ALA A 569 -7.73 -10.22 -23.59
N SER A 570 -7.50 -11.24 -22.74
CA SER A 570 -7.88 -12.62 -23.03
C SER A 570 -9.40 -12.80 -23.18
N ASN A 571 -10.19 -12.07 -22.39
CA ASN A 571 -11.65 -12.05 -22.53
C ASN A 571 -12.08 -11.52 -23.90
N VAL A 572 -11.45 -10.45 -24.40
CA VAL A 572 -11.73 -9.93 -25.75
C VAL A 572 -11.34 -10.95 -26.82
N ILE A 573 -10.14 -11.54 -26.72
CA ILE A 573 -9.62 -12.54 -27.68
C ILE A 573 -10.53 -13.77 -27.77
N SER A 574 -11.09 -14.18 -26.64
CA SER A 574 -11.92 -15.37 -26.53
C SER A 574 -13.41 -15.11 -26.75
N SER A 575 -13.83 -13.85 -26.92
CA SER A 575 -15.25 -13.50 -27.00
C SER A 575 -15.87 -13.99 -28.31
N PRO A 576 -17.03 -14.65 -28.27
CA PRO A 576 -17.78 -15.01 -29.47
C PRO A 576 -18.43 -13.79 -30.14
N THR A 577 -18.56 -12.67 -29.42
CA THR A 577 -19.12 -11.40 -29.90
C THR A 577 -18.11 -10.25 -29.74
N PRO A 578 -17.01 -10.21 -30.52
CA PRO A 578 -15.95 -9.20 -30.38
C PRO A 578 -16.46 -7.74 -30.46
N GLY A 579 -17.51 -7.48 -31.23
CA GLY A 579 -18.12 -6.15 -31.36
C GLY A 579 -18.70 -5.59 -30.06
N GLU A 580 -19.06 -6.43 -29.09
CA GLU A 580 -19.55 -5.98 -27.77
C GLU A 580 -18.39 -5.60 -26.83
N MET A 581 -17.15 -5.97 -27.19
CA MET A 581 -15.94 -5.75 -26.39
C MET A 581 -15.18 -4.48 -26.79
N VAL A 582 -15.77 -3.62 -27.63
CA VAL A 582 -15.12 -2.38 -28.12
C VAL A 582 -14.70 -1.46 -26.97
N GLY A 583 -15.52 -1.36 -25.91
CA GLY A 583 -15.18 -0.56 -24.72
C GLY A 583 -13.94 -1.07 -23.99
N ASP A 584 -13.76 -2.40 -23.93
CA ASP A 584 -12.60 -3.02 -23.31
C ASP A 584 -11.34 -2.84 -24.16
N LEU A 585 -11.44 -2.97 -25.48
CA LEU A 585 -10.34 -2.65 -26.40
C LEU A 585 -9.90 -1.19 -26.28
N GLN A 586 -10.85 -0.24 -26.19
CA GLN A 586 -10.53 1.17 -25.99
C GLN A 586 -9.84 1.43 -24.65
N LEU A 587 -10.21 0.72 -23.59
CA LEU A 587 -9.53 0.82 -22.29
C LEU A 587 -8.11 0.27 -22.36
N LEU A 588 -7.92 -0.91 -22.98
CA LEU A 588 -6.61 -1.51 -23.20
C LEU A 588 -5.69 -0.59 -24.02
N ASP A 589 -6.21 0.04 -25.08
CA ASP A 589 -5.47 0.98 -25.91
C ASP A 589 -5.03 2.23 -25.13
N ARG A 590 -5.94 2.80 -24.32
CA ARG A 590 -5.65 3.95 -23.46
C ARG A 590 -4.53 3.67 -22.46
N VAL A 591 -4.56 2.49 -21.82
CA VAL A 591 -3.51 2.09 -20.87
C VAL A 591 -2.19 1.83 -21.57
N ALA A 592 -2.21 1.10 -22.70
CA ALA A 592 -1.00 0.82 -23.49
C ALA A 592 -0.30 2.11 -23.96
N GLN A 593 -1.07 3.11 -24.40
CA GLN A 593 -0.55 4.42 -24.79
C GLN A 593 0.08 5.18 -23.60
N GLY A 594 -0.47 5.03 -22.39
CA GLY A 594 0.12 5.61 -21.18
C GLY A 594 1.46 5.00 -20.83
N ILE A 595 1.54 3.68 -20.89
CA ILE A 595 2.77 2.95 -20.63
C ILE A 595 3.80 3.23 -21.74
N GLU A 596 3.39 3.41 -22.99
CA GLU A 596 4.28 3.85 -24.07
C GLU A 596 4.85 5.24 -23.80
N THR A 597 4.01 6.20 -23.44
CA THR A 597 4.44 7.58 -23.13
C THR A 597 5.46 7.56 -21.99
N ALA A 598 5.17 6.81 -20.94
CA ALA A 598 6.08 6.61 -19.82
C ALA A 598 7.37 5.86 -20.21
N ALA A 599 7.32 4.96 -21.21
CA ALA A 599 8.49 4.25 -21.69
C ALA A 599 9.41 5.10 -22.58
N GLN A 600 8.89 6.17 -23.19
CA GLN A 600 9.72 7.20 -23.84
C GLN A 600 10.55 7.96 -22.81
N GLU A 601 9.98 8.16 -21.64
CA GLU A 601 10.67 8.69 -20.49
C GLU A 601 11.64 7.66 -19.91
N GLU A 602 11.15 6.50 -19.47
CA GLU A 602 11.94 5.43 -18.88
C GLU A 602 12.06 4.22 -19.81
N SER A 603 13.17 4.15 -20.53
CA SER A 603 13.46 3.09 -21.51
C SER A 603 13.36 1.65 -20.97
N ASP A 604 13.42 1.47 -19.64
CA ASP A 604 13.25 0.17 -19.00
C ASP A 604 11.86 -0.42 -19.19
N PHE A 605 10.82 0.40 -19.40
CA PHE A 605 9.45 -0.07 -19.64
C PHE A 605 9.13 -0.34 -21.11
N LEU A 606 10.06 -0.05 -22.03
CA LEU A 606 9.86 -0.22 -23.47
C LEU A 606 9.48 -1.65 -23.89
N PRO A 607 10.07 -2.73 -23.33
CA PRO A 607 9.64 -4.10 -23.66
C PRO A 607 8.16 -4.33 -23.36
N LEU A 608 7.68 -3.83 -22.22
CA LEU A 608 6.30 -3.99 -21.80
C LEU A 608 5.34 -3.18 -22.68
N ALA A 609 5.67 -1.92 -22.98
CA ALA A 609 4.88 -1.09 -23.88
C ALA A 609 4.68 -1.78 -25.25
N LYS A 610 5.77 -2.33 -25.80
CA LYS A 610 5.73 -3.07 -27.08
C LYS A 610 4.89 -4.33 -27.01
N ALA A 611 4.94 -5.08 -25.90
CA ALA A 611 4.11 -6.27 -25.72
C ALA A 611 2.62 -5.91 -25.70
N MET A 612 2.23 -4.90 -24.93
CA MET A 612 0.84 -4.42 -24.86
C MET A 612 0.33 -3.92 -26.22
N GLN A 613 1.14 -3.16 -26.96
CA GLN A 613 0.78 -2.72 -28.30
C GLN A 613 0.55 -3.87 -29.28
N ARG A 614 1.41 -4.90 -29.23
CA ARG A 614 1.26 -6.09 -30.09
C ARG A 614 -0.01 -6.86 -29.77
N ILE A 615 -0.28 -7.07 -28.47
CA ILE A 615 -1.52 -7.72 -28.01
C ILE A 615 -2.74 -6.95 -28.52
N ASN A 616 -2.77 -5.62 -28.36
CA ASN A 616 -3.90 -4.82 -28.82
C ASN A 616 -4.05 -4.80 -30.34
N ALA A 617 -2.95 -4.84 -31.08
CA ALA A 617 -3.00 -4.96 -32.54
C ALA A 617 -3.66 -6.28 -32.96
N GLU A 618 -3.29 -7.40 -32.34
CA GLU A 618 -3.92 -8.70 -32.60
C GLU A 618 -5.40 -8.70 -32.20
N ILE A 619 -5.75 -8.11 -31.06
CA ILE A 619 -7.15 -7.96 -30.65
C ILE A 619 -7.94 -7.14 -31.67
N ARG A 620 -7.37 -6.04 -32.17
CA ARG A 620 -8.03 -5.15 -33.13
C ARG A 620 -8.30 -5.84 -34.47
N GLU A 621 -7.38 -6.68 -34.94
CA GLU A 621 -7.59 -7.50 -36.13
C GLU A 621 -8.78 -8.45 -35.96
N ARG A 622 -8.99 -9.00 -34.76
CA ARG A 622 -10.13 -9.90 -34.46
C ARG A 622 -11.45 -9.17 -34.21
N VAL A 623 -11.41 -7.94 -33.72
CA VAL A 623 -12.63 -7.14 -33.44
C VAL A 623 -13.17 -6.48 -34.72
N ASN A 624 -12.28 -6.09 -35.64
CA ASN A 624 -12.65 -5.38 -36.87
C ASN A 624 -12.71 -6.26 -38.12
N GLY A 625 -12.12 -7.46 -38.09
CA GLY A 625 -12.22 -8.46 -39.14
C GLY A 625 -13.41 -9.38 -38.94
#